data_AF-A0A1T4V2Z7-F1
#
_entry.id   AF-A0A1T4V2Z7-F1
#
_cell.length_a   1.000
_cell.length_b   1.000
_cell.length_c   1.000
_cell.angle_alpha   90.00
_cell.angle_beta   90.00
_cell.angle_gamma   90.00
#
_symmetry.space_group_name_H-M   'P 1'
#
loop_
_entity.id
_entity.type
_entity.pdbx_description
1 polymer ?
#
loop_
_entity_poly.entity_id
_entity_poly.type
_entity_poly.pdbx_seq_one_letter_code
_entity_poly.pdbx_strand_id
1 'polypeptide(L)'
;MIMERIVYSHKNQKENLEKMNNPEELIKSLSKLHTTKMGEERIKRNLNFSECDVVEYCRQIITSKECNITKQGKNWYCRKDGIVITVNSYSITIITAHIAKK
;
A
#
# COMPACT_ATOMS: atom_id res chain seq x y z
N MET A 1 1.06 4.19 40.87
CA MET A 1 1.44 5.53 40.36
C MET A 1 2.49 5.57 39.26
N ILE A 2 3.75 5.12 39.43
CA ILE A 2 4.76 5.16 38.34
C ILE A 2 4.51 4.07 37.29
N MET A 3 4.22 2.84 37.72
CA MET A 3 3.95 1.71 36.82
C MET A 3 2.70 1.93 35.94
N GLU A 4 1.64 2.53 36.49
CA GLU A 4 0.42 2.83 35.73
C GLU A 4 0.65 3.89 34.64
N ARG A 5 1.50 4.90 34.91
CA ARG A 5 1.90 5.90 33.91
C ARG A 5 2.74 5.31 32.78
N ILE A 6 3.62 4.37 33.09
CA ILE A 6 4.43 3.64 32.09
C ILE A 6 3.51 2.80 31.20
N VAL A 7 2.62 2.00 31.78
CA VAL A 7 1.66 1.17 31.04
C VAL A 7 0.76 2.03 30.14
N TYR A 8 0.26 3.17 30.64
CA TYR A 8 -0.55 4.11 29.86
C TYR A 8 0.21 4.73 28.69
N SER A 9 1.48 5.10 28.88
CA SER A 9 2.33 5.66 27.81
C SER A 9 2.60 4.62 26.72
N HIS A 10 2.97 3.39 27.10
CA HIS A 10 3.20 2.30 26.14
C HIS A 10 1.93 1.94 25.35
N LYS A 11 0.76 1.92 25.99
CA LYS A 11 -0.52 1.66 25.32
C LYS A 11 -0.83 2.73 24.27
N ASN A 12 -0.64 4.01 24.60
CA ASN A 12 -0.83 5.13 23.66
C ASN A 12 0.17 5.11 22.50
N GLN A 13 1.43 4.74 22.74
CA GLN A 13 2.42 4.59 21.66
C GLN A 13 2.05 3.45 20.71
N LYS A 14 1.56 2.33 21.25
CA LYS A 14 1.12 1.17 20.46
C LYS A 14 -0.14 1.48 19.64
N GLU A 15 -1.14 2.14 20.24
CA GLU A 15 -2.34 2.59 19.53
C GLU A 15 -2.03 3.62 18.42
N ASN A 16 -1.09 4.55 18.64
CA ASN A 16 -0.66 5.48 17.59
C ASN A 16 0.10 4.78 16.45
N LEU A 17 0.94 3.79 16.76
CA LEU A 17 1.65 2.99 15.75
C LEU A 17 0.69 2.11 14.94
N GLU A 18 -0.35 1.56 15.58
CA GLU A 18 -1.43 0.81 14.91
C GLU A 18 -2.30 1.73 14.03
N LYS A 19 -2.61 2.95 14.48
CA LYS A 19 -3.30 3.96 13.65
C LYS A 19 -2.52 4.32 12.40
N MET A 20 -1.20 4.56 12.51
CA MET A 20 -0.34 4.94 11.37
C MET A 20 -0.16 3.83 10.31
N ASN A 21 -0.53 2.59 10.61
CA ASN A 21 -0.37 1.42 9.74
C ASN A 21 -1.70 0.78 9.33
N ASN A 22 -2.84 1.46 9.54
CA ASN A 22 -4.14 0.92 9.22
C ASN A 22 -4.37 0.87 7.69
N PRO A 23 -4.53 -0.32 7.07
CA PRO A 23 -4.81 -0.45 5.64
C PRO A 23 -6.03 0.33 5.14
N GLU A 24 -7.01 0.59 6.01
CA GLU A 24 -8.18 1.41 5.67
C GLU A 24 -7.81 2.82 5.19
N GLU A 25 -6.68 3.38 5.64
CA GLU A 25 -6.21 4.69 5.17
C GLU A 25 -5.92 4.68 3.67
N LEU A 26 -5.29 3.61 3.18
CA LEU A 26 -5.05 3.43 1.75
C LEU A 26 -6.38 3.27 1.02
N ILE A 27 -7.27 2.40 1.50
CA ILE A 27 -8.58 2.14 0.86
C ILE A 27 -9.40 3.43 0.73
N LYS A 28 -9.49 4.25 1.78
CA LYS A 28 -10.22 5.53 1.79
C LYS A 28 -9.60 6.58 0.86
N SER A 29 -8.31 6.49 0.56
CA SER A 29 -7.59 7.44 -0.28
C SER A 29 -7.43 7.00 -1.74
N LEU A 30 -7.92 5.80 -2.11
CA LEU A 30 -7.79 5.26 -3.46
C LEU A 30 -8.38 6.17 -4.55
N SER A 31 -9.33 7.06 -4.26
CA SER A 31 -9.82 8.04 -5.23
C SER A 31 -8.70 8.93 -5.80
N LYS A 32 -7.57 9.08 -5.09
CA LYS A 32 -6.38 9.83 -5.52
C LYS A 32 -5.30 8.95 -6.15
N LEU A 33 -5.54 7.64 -6.27
CA LEU A 33 -4.58 6.70 -6.84
C LEU A 33 -4.26 7.10 -8.28
N HIS A 34 -2.98 7.30 -8.54
CA HIS A 34 -2.46 7.62 -9.86
C HIS A 34 -1.06 7.05 -10.01
N THR A 35 -0.49 7.12 -11.20
CA THR A 35 0.94 6.90 -11.41
C THR A 35 1.50 7.99 -12.33
N THR A 36 2.82 8.09 -12.41
CA THR A 36 3.46 8.95 -13.41
C THR A 36 3.60 8.20 -14.72
N LYS A 37 3.78 8.88 -15.85
CA LYS A 37 4.02 8.23 -17.15
C LYS A 37 5.15 7.20 -17.10
N MET A 38 6.27 7.56 -16.47
CA MET A 38 7.40 6.65 -16.26
C MET A 38 7.04 5.47 -15.32
N GLY A 39 6.20 5.71 -14.32
CA GLY A 39 5.67 4.68 -13.44
C GLY A 39 4.80 3.68 -14.18
N GLU A 40 3.91 4.16 -15.06
CA GLU A 40 3.08 3.33 -15.93
C GLU A 40 3.93 2.45 -16.86
N GLU A 41 4.91 3.02 -17.55
CA GLU A 41 5.82 2.27 -18.43
C GLU A 41 6.60 1.18 -17.65
N ARG A 42 7.03 1.49 -16.43
CA ARG A 42 7.68 0.53 -15.53
C ARG A 42 6.73 -0.60 -15.13
N ILE A 43 5.50 -0.27 -14.77
CA ILE A 43 4.48 -1.25 -14.36
C ILE A 43 4.14 -2.19 -15.52
N LYS A 44 3.88 -1.64 -16.72
CA LYS A 44 3.59 -2.41 -17.94
C LYS A 44 4.69 -3.42 -18.23
N ARG A 45 5.95 -2.98 -18.19
CA ARG A 45 7.12 -3.83 -18.40
C ARG A 45 7.22 -4.94 -17.35
N ASN A 46 7.06 -4.60 -16.08
CA ASN A 46 7.21 -5.55 -14.97
C ASN A 46 6.12 -6.62 -14.93
N LEU A 47 4.92 -6.31 -15.40
CA LEU A 47 3.78 -7.23 -15.46
C LEU A 47 3.60 -7.87 -16.84
N ASN A 48 4.46 -7.53 -17.81
CA ASN A 48 4.32 -7.92 -19.22
C ASN A 48 2.91 -7.60 -19.79
N PHE A 49 2.39 -6.41 -19.44
CA PHE A 49 1.06 -5.92 -19.83
C PHE A 49 1.18 -4.95 -21.01
N SER A 50 0.48 -5.21 -22.13
CA SER A 50 0.58 -4.37 -23.33
C SER A 50 -0.47 -3.25 -23.40
N GLU A 51 -1.71 -3.46 -22.94
CA GLU A 51 -2.82 -2.55 -23.29
C GLU A 51 -3.85 -2.21 -22.19
N CYS A 52 -3.55 -2.42 -20.90
CA CYS A 52 -4.51 -2.02 -19.85
C CYS A 52 -4.21 -0.65 -19.22
N ASP A 53 -5.26 -0.05 -18.67
CA ASP A 53 -5.14 0.99 -17.65
C ASP A 53 -4.54 0.37 -16.38
N VAL A 54 -3.25 0.64 -16.17
CA VAL A 54 -2.49 0.10 -15.04
C VAL A 54 -3.00 0.61 -13.69
N VAL A 55 -3.58 1.81 -13.64
CA VAL A 55 -4.09 2.40 -12.40
C VAL A 55 -5.34 1.65 -11.98
N GLU A 56 -6.24 1.41 -12.91
CA GLU A 56 -7.47 0.66 -12.63
C GLU A 56 -7.17 -0.80 -12.31
N TYR A 57 -6.24 -1.43 -13.02
CA TYR A 57 -5.78 -2.78 -12.69
C TYR A 57 -5.24 -2.88 -11.26
N CYS A 58 -4.36 -1.94 -10.87
CA CYS A 58 -3.82 -1.90 -9.51
C CYS A 58 -4.92 -1.64 -8.47
N ARG A 59 -5.88 -0.75 -8.77
CA ARG A 59 -7.02 -0.45 -7.89
C ARG A 59 -7.81 -1.72 -7.59
N GLN A 60 -8.18 -2.50 -8.60
CA GLN A 60 -8.94 -3.74 -8.44
C GLN A 60 -8.23 -4.73 -7.51
N ILE A 61 -6.91 -4.88 -7.68
CA ILE A 61 -6.09 -5.72 -6.80
C ILE A 61 -6.12 -5.19 -5.37
N ILE A 62 -5.88 -3.90 -5.15
CA ILE A 62 -5.82 -3.31 -3.80
C ILE A 62 -7.18 -3.41 -3.09
N THR A 63 -8.29 -3.27 -3.81
CA THR A 63 -9.65 -3.37 -3.24
C THR A 63 -10.11 -4.81 -2.98
N SER A 64 -9.38 -5.81 -3.46
CA SER A 64 -9.71 -7.21 -3.24
C SER A 64 -9.59 -7.57 -1.77
N LYS A 65 -10.57 -8.31 -1.22
CA LYS A 65 -10.55 -8.79 0.17
C LYS A 65 -9.34 -9.68 0.48
N GLU A 66 -8.83 -10.37 -0.53
CA GLU A 66 -7.64 -11.23 -0.44
C GLU A 66 -6.33 -10.45 -0.52
N CYS A 67 -6.37 -9.14 -0.76
CA CYS A 67 -5.16 -8.34 -0.84
C CYS A 67 -4.56 -8.12 0.55
N ASN A 68 -3.34 -8.59 0.76
CA ASN A 68 -2.58 -8.30 1.95
C ASN A 68 -1.91 -6.92 1.82
N ILE A 69 -2.36 -5.96 2.63
CA ILE A 69 -1.84 -4.59 2.65
C ILE A 69 -1.01 -4.38 3.90
N THR A 70 0.24 -3.94 3.70
CA THR A 70 1.17 -3.61 4.78
C THR A 70 1.83 -2.26 4.50
N LYS A 71 2.16 -1.50 5.54
CA LYS A 71 2.94 -0.26 5.41
C LYS A 71 4.37 -0.51 5.87
N GLN A 72 5.34 -0.05 5.10
CA GLN A 72 6.75 -0.03 5.50
C GLN A 72 7.33 1.35 5.18
N GLY A 73 7.60 2.13 6.23
CA GLY A 73 8.03 3.52 6.09
C GLY A 73 7.02 4.35 5.29
N LYS A 74 7.50 4.97 4.20
CA LYS A 74 6.69 5.85 3.33
C LYS A 74 5.81 5.11 2.31
N ASN A 75 5.87 3.78 2.24
CA ASN A 75 5.22 3.01 1.19
C ASN A 75 4.23 1.98 1.75
N TRP A 76 3.11 1.84 1.06
CA TRP A 76 2.23 0.69 1.15
C TRP A 76 2.68 -0.41 0.19
N TYR A 77 2.57 -1.65 0.64
CA TYR A 77 2.80 -2.86 -0.13
C TYR A 77 1.50 -3.67 -0.13
N CYS A 78 0.93 -3.86 -1.32
CA CYS A 78 -0.30 -4.58 -1.54
C CYS A 78 0.03 -5.86 -2.30
N ARG A 79 -0.30 -7.03 -1.74
CA ARG A 79 0.07 -8.33 -2.30
C ARG A 79 -1.17 -9.19 -2.54
N LYS A 80 -1.32 -9.72 -3.75
CA LYS A 80 -2.38 -10.67 -4.13
C LYS A 80 -1.89 -11.53 -5.30
N ASP A 81 -2.13 -12.84 -5.29
CA ASP A 81 -1.85 -13.75 -6.41
C ASP A 81 -0.42 -13.64 -6.98
N GLY A 82 0.56 -13.47 -6.10
CA GLY A 82 1.95 -13.29 -6.51
C GLY A 82 2.23 -11.95 -7.21
N ILE A 83 1.32 -10.97 -7.17
CA ILE A 83 1.55 -9.60 -7.60
C ILE A 83 1.85 -8.74 -6.37
N VAL A 84 2.85 -7.87 -6.48
CA VAL A 84 3.21 -6.89 -5.45
C VAL A 84 3.11 -5.50 -6.04
N ILE A 85 2.23 -4.68 -5.45
CA ILE A 85 2.04 -3.26 -5.78
C ILE A 85 2.63 -2.43 -4.66
N THR A 86 3.47 -1.46 -5.00
CA THR A 86 4.02 -0.48 -4.07
C THR A 86 3.41 0.89 -4.34
N VAL A 87 2.76 1.47 -3.33
CA VAL A 87 2.10 2.78 -3.41
C VAL A 87 2.74 3.72 -2.40
N ASN A 88 3.06 4.94 -2.81
CA ASN A 88 3.51 5.94 -1.85
C ASN A 88 2.35 6.32 -0.92
N SER A 89 2.58 6.31 0.40
CA SER A 89 1.51 6.55 1.38
C SER A 89 1.04 7.99 1.48
N TYR A 90 1.84 8.96 1.02
CA TYR A 90 1.50 10.38 1.07
C TYR A 90 0.85 10.84 -0.24
N SER A 91 1.51 10.58 -1.36
CA SER A 91 1.03 11.03 -2.67
C SER A 91 0.00 10.08 -3.29
N ILE A 92 -0.19 8.89 -2.73
CA ILE A 92 -1.04 7.82 -3.29
C ILE A 92 -0.63 7.51 -4.74
N THR A 93 0.66 7.65 -5.04
CA THR A 93 1.22 7.34 -6.36
C THR A 93 1.65 5.87 -6.38
N ILE A 94 1.19 5.10 -7.36
CA ILE A 94 1.72 3.76 -7.64
C ILE A 94 3.16 3.92 -8.12
N ILE A 95 4.10 3.46 -7.31
CA ILE A 95 5.53 3.49 -7.64
C ILE A 95 5.83 2.33 -8.57
N THR A 96 5.41 1.12 -8.23
CA THR A 96 5.67 -0.06 -9.07
C THR A 96 4.63 -1.14 -8.81
N ALA A 97 4.45 -2.02 -9.79
CA ALA A 97 3.79 -3.30 -9.64
C ALA A 97 4.62 -4.34 -10.38
N HIS A 98 4.74 -5.54 -9.82
CA HIS A 98 5.54 -6.62 -10.39
C HIS A 98 5.07 -7.98 -9.87
N ILE A 99 5.41 -9.03 -10.60
CA ILE A 99 5.26 -10.41 -10.13
C ILE A 99 6.33 -10.66 -9.07
N ALA A 100 5.92 -11.13 -7.90
CA ALA A 100 6.78 -11.58 -6.83
C ALA A 100 7.72 -12.65 -7.37
N LYS A 101 9.02 -12.50 -7.07
CA LYS A 101 9.97 -13.56 -7.36
C LYS A 101 9.65 -14.76 -6.46
N LYS A 102 9.64 -15.95 -7.06
CA LYS A 102 9.61 -17.22 -6.32
C LYS A 102 10.87 -17.35 -5.48
#